data_AF-A0A2D5Q9H9-F1
#
_entry.id   AF-A0A2D5Q9H9-F1
#
_cell.length_a   1.000
_cell.length_b   1.000
_cell.length_c   1.000
_cell.angle_alpha   90.00
_cell.angle_beta   90.00
_cell.angle_gamma   90.00
#
_symmetry.space_group_name_H-M   'P 1'
#
loop_
_entity.id
_entity.type
_entity.pdbx_description
1 polymer ?
#
loop_
_entity_poly.entity_id
_entity_poly.type
_entity_poly.pdbx_seq_one_letter_code
_entity_poly.pdbx_strand_id
1 'polypeptide(L)'
;MTSVTLHHTEFGLLDLTLQSKRAMQPTPERINAELRGLGLLDSVVASAKSWGRELCALTGNTTLVAALDGFELKIHVMETLRKFLLFDDPHLVVSFHRGRNRSVGSVEQVCILYNRQHPGCAVADALVSLVLLGEANWPEDATPSTLREFAMAAQIEQRARRLKLGLIELTLEDLEEINDIRKALDLGIPQAAVDMLCSFCRRCYTCKGMEIEAVKRYTTPLFDEIPRRAVEAYALSPSTPSDLLFLPDFAVVA
;
A
#
# COMPACT_ATOMS: atom_id res chain seq x y z
N MET A 1 17.13 -4.18 43.33
CA MET A 1 18.27 -4.26 42.38
C MET A 1 17.75 -3.87 41.02
N THR A 2 18.24 -2.77 40.43
CA THR A 2 17.97 -2.41 39.04
C THR A 2 18.76 -3.35 38.13
N SER A 3 18.10 -4.34 37.55
CA SER A 3 18.70 -5.15 36.50
C SER A 3 18.74 -4.31 35.22
N VAL A 4 19.95 -3.98 34.76
CA VAL A 4 20.18 -3.34 33.46
C VAL A 4 20.34 -4.44 32.44
N THR A 5 19.57 -4.40 31.36
CA THR A 5 19.59 -5.42 30.32
C THR A 5 19.45 -4.71 28.98
N LEU A 6 20.56 -4.65 28.24
CA LEU A 6 20.70 -3.91 27.00
C LEU A 6 21.13 -4.87 25.90
N HIS A 7 20.45 -4.83 24.75
CA HIS A 7 20.78 -5.63 23.59
C HIS A 7 20.88 -4.75 22.34
N HIS A 8 22.03 -4.81 21.66
CA HIS A 8 22.20 -4.19 20.35
C HIS A 8 21.56 -5.07 19.27
N THR A 9 20.83 -4.45 18.36
CA THR A 9 20.11 -5.11 17.27
C THR A 9 20.28 -4.30 15.98
N GLU A 10 19.95 -4.91 14.84
CA GLU A 10 19.93 -4.25 13.53
C GLU A 10 18.95 -3.05 13.45
N PHE A 11 18.04 -2.95 14.42
CA PHE A 11 17.01 -1.90 14.50
C PHE A 11 17.27 -0.89 15.63
N GLY A 12 18.41 -0.96 16.29
CA GLY A 12 18.80 -0.07 17.39
C GLY A 12 18.97 -0.79 18.72
N LEU A 13 18.81 -0.05 19.81
CA LEU A 13 19.07 -0.53 21.17
C LEU A 13 17.78 -0.98 21.84
N LEU A 14 17.69 -2.26 22.18
CA LEU A 14 16.63 -2.80 23.02
C LEU A 14 17.02 -2.63 24.49
N ASP A 15 16.47 -1.59 25.12
CA ASP A 15 16.61 -1.32 26.55
C ASP A 15 15.47 -1.94 27.37
N LEU A 16 15.82 -2.97 28.15
CA LEU A 16 14.93 -3.70 29.05
C LEU A 16 15.18 -3.36 30.52
N THR A 17 15.85 -2.24 30.79
CA THR A 17 16.10 -1.76 32.16
C THR A 17 14.78 -1.48 32.86
N LEU A 18 14.57 -2.11 34.02
CA LEU A 18 13.35 -1.98 34.81
C LEU A 18 13.23 -0.57 35.41
N GLN A 19 12.47 0.31 34.73
CA GLN A 19 12.22 1.68 35.18
C GLN A 19 10.89 1.84 35.95
N SER A 20 10.02 0.82 35.94
CA SER A 20 8.68 0.87 36.54
C SER A 20 8.40 -0.36 37.40
N LYS A 21 7.68 -0.18 38.51
CA LYS A 21 7.19 -1.29 39.35
C LYS A 21 6.21 -2.21 38.63
N ARG A 22 5.59 -1.75 37.53
CA ARG A 22 4.69 -2.55 36.69
C ARG A 22 5.42 -3.35 35.60
N ALA A 23 6.71 -3.11 35.41
CA ALA A 23 7.48 -3.80 34.39
C ALA A 23 7.78 -5.25 34.83
N MET A 24 7.51 -6.19 33.95
CA MET A 24 7.85 -7.59 34.08
C MET A 24 9.33 -7.80 33.75
N GLN A 25 9.94 -8.79 34.39
CA GLN A 25 11.29 -9.23 34.04
C GLN A 25 11.17 -10.34 32.96
N PRO A 26 11.56 -10.07 31.71
CA PRO A 26 11.50 -11.07 30.66
C PRO A 26 12.52 -12.19 30.92
N THR A 27 12.15 -13.43 30.59
CA THR A 27 13.07 -14.57 30.72
C THR A 27 14.10 -14.56 29.57
N PRO A 28 15.29 -15.13 29.77
CA PRO A 28 16.29 -15.26 28.70
C PRO A 28 15.75 -15.95 27.45
N GLU A 29 14.86 -16.94 27.60
CA GLU A 29 14.24 -17.65 26.48
C GLU A 29 13.35 -16.74 25.65
N ARG A 30 12.55 -15.87 26.30
CA ARG A 30 11.71 -14.88 25.61
C ARG A 30 12.57 -13.88 24.85
N ILE A 31 13.59 -13.33 25.49
CA ILE A 31 14.52 -12.39 24.85
C ILE A 31 15.19 -13.05 23.63
N ASN A 32 15.71 -14.27 23.78
CA ASN A 32 16.37 -14.99 22.71
C ASN A 32 15.40 -15.30 21.54
N ALA A 33 14.13 -15.57 21.81
CA ALA A 33 13.13 -15.75 20.77
C ALA A 33 12.94 -14.46 19.96
N GLU A 34 12.80 -13.32 20.64
CA GLU A 34 12.69 -12.01 19.98
C GLU A 34 13.92 -11.64 19.17
N LEU A 35 15.13 -11.87 19.70
CA LEU A 35 16.37 -11.58 18.97
C LEU A 35 16.52 -12.42 17.69
N ARG A 36 16.09 -13.70 17.72
CA ARG A 36 16.04 -14.52 16.51
C ARG A 36 15.01 -13.99 15.50
N GLY A 37 13.82 -13.61 15.98
CA GLY A 37 12.79 -13.02 15.13
C GLY A 37 13.24 -11.69 14.51
N LEU A 38 14.01 -10.88 15.24
CA LEU A 38 14.64 -9.67 14.70
C LEU A 38 15.65 -9.98 13.59
N GLY A 39 16.46 -11.03 13.74
CA GLY A 39 17.37 -11.48 12.68
C GLY A 39 16.60 -11.89 11.42
N LEU A 40 15.47 -12.58 11.58
CA LEU A 40 14.57 -12.89 10.46
C LEU A 40 13.99 -11.61 9.85
N LEU A 41 13.49 -10.68 10.66
CA LEU A 41 12.94 -9.40 10.21
C LEU A 41 13.97 -8.61 9.40
N ASP A 42 15.21 -8.52 9.87
CA ASP A 42 16.28 -7.83 9.15
C ASP A 42 16.53 -8.47 7.78
N SER A 43 16.60 -9.80 7.72
CA SER A 43 16.79 -10.53 6.45
C SER A 43 15.66 -10.30 5.45
N VAL A 44 14.40 -10.29 5.93
CA VAL A 44 13.23 -10.04 5.08
C VAL A 44 13.24 -8.60 4.57
N VAL A 45 13.44 -7.62 5.46
CA VAL A 45 13.49 -6.20 5.10
C VAL A 45 14.65 -5.90 4.15
N ALA A 46 15.80 -6.55 4.30
CA ALA A 46 16.93 -6.36 3.39
C ALA A 46 16.62 -6.78 1.94
N SER A 47 15.66 -7.69 1.74
CA SER A 47 15.18 -8.14 0.42
C SER A 47 13.90 -7.44 -0.05
N ALA A 48 13.25 -6.69 0.84
CA ALA A 48 11.96 -6.06 0.61
C ALA A 48 12.09 -4.86 -0.36
N LYS A 49 11.08 -4.67 -1.22
CA LYS A 49 11.04 -3.59 -2.20
C LYS A 49 10.16 -2.42 -1.77
N SER A 50 9.10 -2.70 -1.00
CA SER A 50 8.14 -1.70 -0.55
C SER A 50 8.46 -1.10 0.82
N TRP A 51 9.51 -1.60 1.48
CA TRP A 51 9.93 -1.18 2.82
C TRP A 51 11.30 -0.49 2.80
N GLY A 52 11.36 0.68 3.43
CA GLY A 52 12.57 1.42 3.73
C GLY A 52 12.90 1.39 5.23
N ARG A 53 14.10 1.87 5.55
CA ARG A 53 14.58 2.05 6.93
C ARG A 53 14.79 3.54 7.19
N GLU A 54 14.21 4.04 8.27
CA GLU A 54 14.38 5.43 8.71
C GLU A 54 15.04 5.44 10.10
N LEU A 55 16.18 6.12 10.23
CA LEU A 55 16.86 6.27 11.52
C LEU A 55 16.25 7.42 12.31
N CYS A 56 15.70 7.13 13.49
CA CYS A 56 15.24 8.14 14.42
C CYS A 56 16.44 8.78 15.13
N ALA A 57 16.80 10.00 14.75
CA ALA A 57 17.95 10.72 15.33
C ALA A 57 17.86 10.91 16.86
N LEU A 58 16.64 10.95 17.42
CA LEU A 58 16.43 11.13 18.86
C LEU A 58 16.69 9.87 19.68
N THR A 59 16.35 8.69 19.13
CA THR A 59 16.43 7.42 19.86
C THR A 59 17.58 6.54 19.38
N GLY A 60 18.15 6.82 18.20
CA GLY A 60 19.09 5.95 17.52
C GLY A 60 18.47 4.66 16.98
N ASN A 61 17.14 4.50 17.09
CA ASN A 61 16.42 3.32 16.63
C ASN A 61 15.98 3.48 15.18
N THR A 62 15.91 2.35 14.49
CA THR A 62 15.42 2.27 13.11
C THR A 62 13.93 1.93 13.10
N THR A 63 13.18 2.72 12.36
CA THR A 63 11.77 2.51 12.05
C THR A 63 11.66 1.94 10.64
N LEU A 64 10.77 0.97 10.44
CA LEU A 64 10.46 0.47 9.10
C LEU A 64 9.38 1.34 8.48
N VAL A 65 9.53 1.73 7.23
CA VAL A 65 8.63 2.67 6.56
C VAL A 65 8.18 2.11 5.23
N ALA A 66 6.87 2.02 5.01
CA ALA A 66 6.28 1.81 3.69
C ALA A 66 5.60 3.11 3.26
N ALA A 67 6.07 3.70 2.16
CA ALA A 67 5.54 4.95 1.62
C ALA A 67 4.73 4.68 0.34
N LEU A 68 3.55 5.27 0.28
CA LEU A 68 2.66 5.37 -0.87
C LEU A 68 2.32 6.85 -1.06
N ASP A 69 1.94 7.28 -2.25
CA ASP A 69 1.71 8.71 -2.48
C ASP A 69 0.64 9.27 -1.52
N GLY A 70 1.05 10.22 -0.67
CA GLY A 70 0.22 10.79 0.40
C GLY A 70 0.03 9.94 1.67
N PHE A 71 0.65 8.76 1.76
CA PHE A 71 0.50 7.83 2.89
C PHE A 71 1.85 7.25 3.33
N GLU A 72 2.13 7.24 4.63
CA GLU A 72 3.28 6.50 5.17
C GLU A 72 2.85 5.60 6.33
N LEU A 73 3.20 4.34 6.25
CA LEU A 73 3.06 3.40 7.36
C LEU A 73 4.42 3.20 8.01
N LYS A 74 4.52 3.47 9.31
CA LYS A 74 5.77 3.32 10.06
C LYS A 74 5.63 2.31 11.20
N ILE A 75 6.53 1.34 11.27
CA ILE A 75 6.57 0.31 12.32
C ILE A 75 7.70 0.63 13.29
N HIS A 76 7.35 0.82 14.56
CA HIS A 76 8.29 1.10 15.65
C HIS A 76 8.72 -0.21 16.30
N VAL A 77 9.72 -0.86 15.70
CA VAL A 77 10.20 -2.22 16.05
C VAL A 77 10.63 -2.30 17.51
N MET A 78 11.60 -1.46 17.92
CA MET A 78 12.13 -1.48 19.30
C MET A 78 11.07 -1.14 20.35
N GLU A 79 10.16 -0.20 20.05
CA GLU A 79 9.10 0.16 20.99
C GLU A 79 8.11 -0.99 21.18
N THR A 80 7.75 -1.68 20.11
CA THR A 80 6.88 -2.88 20.14
C THR A 80 7.47 -3.96 21.04
N LEU A 81 8.73 -4.31 20.81
CA LEU A 81 9.44 -5.33 21.59
C LEU A 81 9.56 -4.94 23.07
N ARG A 82 9.90 -3.69 23.35
CA ARG A 82 9.98 -3.18 24.73
C ARG A 82 8.63 -3.28 25.43
N LYS A 83 7.54 -2.88 24.76
CA LYS A 83 6.19 -2.96 25.33
C LYS A 83 5.76 -4.40 25.58
N PHE A 84 6.04 -5.30 24.65
CA PHE A 84 5.73 -6.72 24.80
C PHE A 84 6.54 -7.39 25.92
N LEU A 85 7.86 -7.18 25.97
CA LEU A 85 8.73 -7.85 26.94
C LEU A 85 8.56 -7.31 28.37
N LEU A 86 8.36 -6.00 28.52
CA LEU A 86 8.25 -5.36 29.84
C LEU A 86 6.82 -5.24 30.36
N PHE A 87 5.81 -5.15 29.50
CA PHE A 87 4.43 -4.88 29.93
C PHE A 87 3.42 -5.93 29.43
N ASP A 88 3.90 -6.97 28.75
CA ASP A 88 3.06 -7.99 28.12
C ASP A 88 1.99 -7.41 27.17
N ASP A 89 2.28 -6.25 26.59
CA ASP A 89 1.40 -5.56 25.65
C ASP A 89 1.46 -6.27 24.29
N PRO A 90 0.36 -6.89 23.83
CA PRO A 90 0.32 -7.62 22.57
C PRO A 90 0.16 -6.70 21.34
N HIS A 91 0.13 -5.38 21.49
CA HIS A 91 -0.10 -4.48 20.36
C HIS A 91 1.20 -4.08 19.67
N LEU A 92 1.21 -4.20 18.35
CA LEU A 92 2.29 -3.66 17.53
C LEU A 92 2.18 -2.12 17.53
N VAL A 93 3.31 -1.44 17.68
CA VAL A 93 3.38 0.02 17.64
C VAL A 93 3.58 0.46 16.21
N VAL A 94 2.49 0.89 15.57
CA VAL A 94 2.48 1.31 14.18
C VAL A 94 1.88 2.71 14.09
N SER A 95 2.49 3.59 13.31
CA SER A 95 1.94 4.91 13.03
C SER A 95 1.61 5.06 11.57
N PHE A 96 0.41 5.54 11.28
CA PHE A 96 -0.08 5.84 9.95
C PHE A 96 -0.10 7.36 9.74
N HIS A 97 0.72 7.83 8.81
CA HIS A 97 0.85 9.23 8.44
C HIS A 97 0.06 9.45 7.16
N ARG A 98 -0.76 10.49 7.15
CA ARG A 98 -1.57 10.89 5.99
C ARG A 98 -1.24 12.30 5.60
N GLY A 99 -1.13 12.57 4.31
CA GLY A 99 -0.73 13.86 3.78
C GLY A 99 -1.11 14.03 2.32
N ARG A 100 -1.19 15.28 1.86
CA ARG A 100 -1.17 15.60 0.42
C ARG A 100 0.13 16.32 0.10
N ASN A 101 0.72 16.07 -1.07
CA ASN A 101 1.88 16.81 -1.59
C ASN A 101 3.04 16.95 -0.58
N ARG A 102 3.47 15.82 0.02
CA ARG A 102 4.63 15.76 0.96
C ARG A 102 4.47 16.56 2.27
N SER A 103 3.25 16.95 2.63
CA SER A 103 2.95 17.53 3.94
C SER A 103 2.19 16.52 4.81
N VAL A 104 2.72 16.19 6.00
CA VAL A 104 2.02 15.30 6.94
C VAL A 104 0.84 16.06 7.54
N GLY A 105 -0.36 15.74 7.09
CA GLY A 105 -1.61 16.35 7.54
C GLY A 105 -2.18 15.71 8.81
N SER A 106 -1.92 14.42 9.04
CA SER A 106 -2.31 13.73 10.28
C SER A 106 -1.41 12.53 10.58
N VAL A 107 -1.24 12.23 11.87
CA VAL A 107 -0.53 11.05 12.36
C VAL A 107 -1.47 10.29 13.30
N GLU A 108 -1.74 9.04 12.98
CA GLU A 108 -2.59 8.15 13.75
C GLU A 108 -1.76 6.97 14.26
N GLN A 109 -1.96 6.55 15.51
CA GLN A 109 -1.38 5.31 16.02
C GLN A 109 -2.33 4.17 15.69
N VAL A 110 -1.88 3.23 14.87
CA VAL A 110 -2.64 2.07 14.46
C VAL A 110 -2.34 0.93 15.41
N CYS A 111 -3.40 0.41 16.03
CA CYS A 111 -3.31 -0.70 16.94
C CYS A 111 -3.51 -2.02 16.18
N ILE A 112 -2.49 -2.87 16.14
CA ILE A 112 -2.57 -4.21 15.56
C ILE A 112 -2.34 -5.22 16.66
N LEU A 113 -3.37 -6.01 16.97
CA LEU A 113 -3.31 -7.02 18.01
C LEU A 113 -2.56 -8.26 17.51
N TYR A 114 -1.47 -8.61 18.17
CA TYR A 114 -0.80 -9.89 17.97
C TYR A 114 -1.65 -11.05 18.51
N ASN A 115 -2.04 -11.97 17.62
CA ASN A 115 -2.79 -13.16 18.01
C ASN A 115 -1.87 -14.20 18.70
N ARG A 116 -2.06 -14.38 20.01
CA ARG A 116 -1.30 -15.31 20.86
C ARG A 116 -1.75 -16.77 20.78
N GLN A 117 -2.67 -17.12 19.87
CA GLN A 117 -3.17 -18.49 19.70
C GLN A 117 -2.08 -19.50 19.29
N HIS A 118 -0.91 -19.04 18.84
CA HIS A 118 0.26 -19.87 18.56
C HIS A 118 1.31 -19.69 19.66
N PRO A 119 1.28 -20.51 20.73
CA PRO A 119 2.23 -20.39 21.84
C PRO A 119 3.67 -20.62 21.36
N GLY A 120 4.57 -19.71 21.72
CA GLY A 120 6.00 -19.80 21.40
C GLY A 120 6.48 -18.94 20.23
N CYS A 121 5.58 -18.30 19.48
CA CYS A 121 5.95 -17.30 18.49
C CYS A 121 6.41 -16.00 19.15
N ALA A 122 7.44 -15.39 18.59
CA ALA A 122 7.97 -14.10 19.03
C ALA A 122 7.07 -12.97 18.53
N VAL A 123 6.99 -11.83 19.23
CA VAL A 123 6.28 -10.65 18.70
C VAL A 123 6.98 -10.14 17.42
N ALA A 124 8.29 -10.35 17.31
CA ALA A 124 9.04 -10.09 16.09
C ALA A 124 8.52 -10.88 14.87
N ASP A 125 7.93 -12.07 15.04
CA ASP A 125 7.33 -12.83 13.93
C ASP A 125 6.07 -12.14 13.38
N ALA A 126 5.33 -11.42 14.24
CA ALA A 126 4.20 -10.60 13.81
C ALA A 126 4.66 -9.37 13.02
N LEU A 127 5.82 -8.78 13.39
CA LEU A 127 6.45 -7.72 12.61
C LEU A 127 6.89 -8.23 11.23
N VAL A 128 7.47 -9.44 11.16
CA VAL A 128 7.81 -10.11 9.89
C VAL A 128 6.56 -10.29 9.04
N SER A 129 5.47 -10.78 9.63
CA SER A 129 4.20 -10.98 8.93
C SER A 129 3.65 -9.67 8.35
N LEU A 130 3.76 -8.56 9.09
CA LEU A 130 3.32 -7.25 8.63
C LEU A 130 4.16 -6.72 7.46
N VAL A 131 5.49 -6.94 7.51
CA VAL A 131 6.38 -6.61 6.38
C VAL A 131 6.03 -7.44 5.14
N LEU A 132 5.81 -8.75 5.31
CA LEU A 132 5.42 -9.65 4.22
C LEU A 132 4.06 -9.29 3.62
N LEU A 133 3.09 -8.82 4.43
CA LEU A 133 1.83 -8.29 3.92
C LEU A 133 2.06 -7.08 2.99
N GLY A 134 2.96 -6.18 3.38
CA GLY A 134 3.33 -5.04 2.54
C GLY A 134 4.03 -5.45 1.24
N GLU A 135 4.88 -6.48 1.26
CA GLU A 135 5.49 -7.05 0.05
C GLU A 135 4.47 -7.78 -0.84
N ALA A 136 3.46 -8.39 -0.24
CA ALA A 136 2.35 -9.03 -0.94
C ALA A 136 1.31 -8.03 -1.51
N ASN A 137 1.55 -6.72 -1.40
CA ASN A 137 0.62 -5.64 -1.77
C ASN A 137 -0.73 -5.71 -1.01
N TRP A 138 -0.68 -6.02 0.28
CA TRP A 138 -1.83 -5.90 1.19
C TRP A 138 -3.08 -6.64 0.69
N PRO A 139 -3.04 -7.98 0.57
CA PRO A 139 -4.19 -8.78 0.17
C PRO A 139 -5.36 -8.55 1.13
N GLU A 140 -6.57 -8.37 0.58
CA GLU A 140 -7.76 -7.95 1.33
C GLU A 140 -8.10 -8.90 2.48
N ASP A 141 -8.09 -10.21 2.22
CA ASP A 141 -8.48 -11.23 3.20
C ASP A 141 -7.51 -11.39 4.36
N ALA A 142 -6.26 -10.93 4.22
CA ALA A 142 -5.22 -11.08 5.25
C ALA A 142 -4.80 -9.76 5.89
N THR A 143 -5.22 -8.62 5.34
CA THR A 143 -4.83 -7.31 5.87
C THR A 143 -5.72 -6.91 7.04
N PRO A 144 -5.15 -6.52 8.20
CA PRO A 144 -5.95 -6.00 9.32
C PRO A 144 -6.86 -4.85 8.87
N SER A 145 -8.11 -4.85 9.34
CA SER A 145 -9.09 -3.82 8.98
C SER A 145 -8.64 -2.40 9.33
N THR A 146 -7.77 -2.27 10.34
CA THR A 146 -7.16 -1.00 10.75
C THR A 146 -6.17 -0.43 9.72
N LEU A 147 -5.70 -1.25 8.77
CA LEU A 147 -4.83 -0.84 7.65
C LEU A 147 -5.56 -0.81 6.30
N ARG A 148 -6.88 -1.00 6.28
CA ARG A 148 -7.66 -1.12 5.04
C ARG A 148 -7.48 0.06 4.10
N GLU A 149 -7.42 1.28 4.61
CA GLU A 149 -7.23 2.48 3.78
C GLU A 149 -5.86 2.49 3.09
N PHE A 150 -4.80 2.15 3.83
CA PHE A 150 -3.44 2.03 3.26
C PHE A 150 -3.38 0.92 2.21
N ALA A 151 -3.96 -0.24 2.53
CA ALA A 151 -4.03 -1.38 1.62
C ALA A 151 -4.74 -1.04 0.31
N MET A 152 -5.89 -0.36 0.42
CA MET A 152 -6.67 0.09 -0.72
C MET A 152 -5.87 1.06 -1.61
N ALA A 153 -5.23 2.06 -1.02
CA ALA A 153 -4.35 2.99 -1.74
C ALA A 153 -3.21 2.25 -2.45
N ALA A 154 -2.57 1.29 -1.78
CA ALA A 154 -1.50 0.47 -2.36
C ALA A 154 -1.96 -0.33 -3.57
N GLN A 155 -3.13 -0.96 -3.47
CA GLN A 155 -3.71 -1.74 -4.56
C GLN A 155 -4.10 -0.86 -5.75
N ILE A 156 -4.65 0.34 -5.49
CA ILE A 156 -4.96 1.32 -6.53
C ILE A 156 -3.70 1.72 -7.30
N GLU A 157 -2.64 2.11 -6.57
CA GLU A 157 -1.38 2.52 -7.19
C GLU A 157 -0.74 1.37 -8.00
N GLN A 158 -0.76 0.15 -7.45
CA GLN A 158 -0.26 -1.02 -8.17
C GLN A 158 -1.05 -1.27 -9.47
N ARG A 159 -2.38 -1.16 -9.43
CA ARG A 159 -3.22 -1.32 -10.62
C ARG A 159 -2.95 -0.20 -11.63
N ALA A 160 -2.86 1.05 -11.19
CA ALA A 160 -2.50 2.18 -12.06
C ALA A 160 -1.18 1.92 -12.82
N ARG A 161 -0.15 1.45 -12.10
CA ARG A 161 1.15 1.08 -12.68
C ARG A 161 1.03 -0.06 -13.70
N ARG A 162 0.27 -1.12 -13.38
CA ARG A 162 0.04 -2.26 -14.30
C ARG A 162 -0.69 -1.84 -15.58
N LEU A 163 -1.68 -0.96 -15.44
CA LEU A 163 -2.47 -0.43 -16.54
C LEU A 163 -1.73 0.64 -17.36
N LYS A 164 -0.55 1.08 -16.91
CA LYS A 164 0.26 2.13 -17.55
C LYS A 164 -0.49 3.44 -17.76
N LEU A 165 -1.41 3.78 -16.85
CA LEU A 165 -2.28 4.96 -16.94
C LEU A 165 -1.60 6.29 -16.56
N GLY A 166 -0.26 6.29 -16.51
CA GLY A 166 0.57 7.47 -16.28
C GLY A 166 0.15 8.30 -15.07
N LEU A 167 -0.22 9.57 -15.31
CA LEU A 167 -0.59 10.53 -14.26
C LEU A 167 -2.09 10.58 -13.97
N ILE A 168 -2.89 9.63 -14.49
CA ILE A 168 -4.30 9.55 -14.12
C ILE A 168 -4.36 9.12 -12.65
N GLU A 169 -4.76 10.04 -11.76
CA GLU A 169 -5.11 9.70 -10.38
C GLU A 169 -6.37 8.82 -10.39
N LEU A 170 -6.21 7.53 -10.08
CA LEU A 170 -7.31 6.58 -10.04
C LEU A 170 -7.97 6.57 -8.67
N THR A 171 -9.30 6.51 -8.68
CA THR A 171 -10.15 6.18 -7.55
C THR A 171 -10.60 4.72 -7.66
N LEU A 172 -11.31 4.22 -6.64
CA LEU A 172 -11.95 2.90 -6.74
C LEU A 172 -12.99 2.84 -7.86
N GLU A 173 -13.80 3.88 -8.00
CA GLU A 173 -14.83 3.95 -9.03
C GLU A 173 -14.22 3.87 -10.44
N ASP A 174 -13.06 4.50 -10.65
CA ASP A 174 -12.33 4.40 -11.91
C ASP A 174 -11.85 2.96 -12.19
N LEU A 175 -11.38 2.25 -11.16
CA LEU A 175 -10.95 0.86 -11.31
C LEU A 175 -12.13 -0.08 -11.58
N GLU A 176 -13.28 0.18 -10.96
CA GLU A 176 -14.53 -0.54 -11.23
C GLU A 176 -14.96 -0.31 -12.69
N GLU A 177 -14.98 0.93 -13.17
CA GLU A 177 -15.31 1.25 -14.56
C GLU A 177 -14.33 0.58 -15.54
N ILE A 178 -13.02 0.58 -15.26
CA ILE A 178 -12.02 -0.12 -16.08
C ILE A 178 -12.27 -1.64 -16.09
N ASN A 179 -12.67 -2.23 -14.97
CA ASN A 179 -13.03 -3.65 -14.92
C ASN A 179 -14.31 -3.93 -15.71
N ASP A 180 -15.30 -3.03 -15.67
CA ASP A 180 -16.52 -3.16 -16.45
C ASP A 180 -16.26 -3.05 -17.96
N ILE A 181 -15.35 -2.16 -18.39
CA ILE A 181 -14.88 -2.07 -19.79
C ILE A 181 -14.31 -3.42 -20.25
N ARG A 182 -13.44 -4.03 -19.43
CA ARG A 182 -12.85 -5.34 -19.75
C ARG A 182 -13.89 -6.46 -19.75
N LYS A 183 -14.82 -6.43 -18.81
CA LYS A 183 -15.92 -7.38 -18.76
C LYS A 183 -16.80 -7.28 -20.01
N ALA A 184 -17.03 -6.07 -20.54
CA ALA A 184 -17.74 -5.89 -21.81
C ALA A 184 -16.99 -6.51 -22.99
N LEU A 185 -15.64 -6.45 -23.00
CA LEU A 185 -14.81 -7.15 -23.98
C LEU A 185 -14.92 -8.67 -23.84
N ASP A 186 -14.86 -9.19 -22.62
CA ASP A 186 -14.99 -10.63 -22.33
C ASP A 186 -16.36 -11.18 -22.75
N LEU A 187 -17.41 -10.37 -22.63
CA LEU A 187 -18.77 -10.69 -23.07
C LEU A 187 -18.96 -10.54 -24.60
N GLY A 188 -17.93 -10.12 -25.33
CA GLY A 188 -17.98 -9.96 -26.79
C GLY A 188 -18.76 -8.73 -27.26
N ILE A 189 -18.86 -7.69 -26.42
CA ILE A 189 -19.60 -6.45 -26.70
C ILE A 189 -18.62 -5.26 -26.81
N PRO A 190 -17.70 -5.26 -27.80
CA PRO A 190 -16.63 -4.27 -27.86
C PRO A 190 -17.14 -2.84 -28.11
N GLN A 191 -18.31 -2.67 -28.72
CA GLN A 191 -18.91 -1.33 -28.90
C GLN A 191 -19.25 -0.68 -27.57
N ALA A 192 -19.78 -1.45 -26.61
CA ALA A 192 -20.06 -0.95 -25.26
C ALA A 192 -18.76 -0.62 -24.51
N ALA A 193 -17.71 -1.43 -24.71
CA ALA A 193 -16.39 -1.14 -24.15
C ALA A 193 -15.82 0.20 -24.66
N VAL A 194 -15.99 0.52 -25.95
CA VAL A 194 -15.58 1.83 -26.49
C VAL A 194 -16.37 2.98 -25.85
N ASP A 195 -17.70 2.84 -25.77
CA ASP A 195 -18.59 3.85 -25.18
C ASP A 195 -18.23 4.14 -23.71
N MET A 196 -18.02 3.09 -22.92
CA MET A 196 -17.60 3.17 -21.52
C MET A 196 -16.20 3.79 -21.40
N LEU A 197 -15.24 3.39 -22.23
CA LEU A 197 -13.88 3.97 -22.20
C LEU A 197 -13.88 5.45 -22.60
N CYS A 198 -14.70 5.84 -23.58
CA CYS A 198 -14.90 7.25 -23.91
C CYS A 198 -15.55 8.02 -22.75
N SER A 199 -16.48 7.40 -22.02
CA SER A 199 -17.05 7.97 -20.80
C SER A 199 -15.99 8.22 -19.73
N PHE A 200 -15.14 7.23 -19.46
CA PHE A 200 -13.99 7.37 -18.57
C PHE A 200 -13.07 8.53 -19.00
N CYS A 201 -12.70 8.60 -20.28
CA CYS A 201 -11.88 9.67 -20.85
C CYS A 201 -12.50 11.06 -20.64
N ARG A 202 -13.82 11.20 -20.86
CA ARG A 202 -14.54 12.45 -20.59
C ARG A 202 -14.44 12.85 -19.12
N ARG A 203 -14.59 11.91 -18.18
CA ARG A 203 -14.45 12.19 -16.73
C ARG A 203 -13.03 12.58 -16.35
N CYS A 204 -12.01 11.95 -16.94
CA CYS A 204 -10.63 12.39 -16.77
C CYS A 204 -10.42 13.85 -17.22
N TYR A 205 -11.02 14.25 -18.35
CA TYR A 205 -10.96 15.63 -18.82
C TYR A 205 -11.75 16.60 -17.93
N THR A 206 -13.04 16.34 -17.69
CA THR A 206 -13.95 17.30 -17.04
C THR A 206 -13.84 17.33 -15.52
N CYS A 207 -13.69 16.17 -14.87
CA CYS A 207 -13.71 16.06 -13.42
C CYS A 207 -12.31 16.09 -12.82
N LYS A 208 -11.30 15.58 -13.55
CA LYS A 208 -9.90 15.54 -13.07
C LYS A 208 -9.03 16.63 -13.69
N GLY A 209 -9.59 17.45 -14.59
CA GLY A 209 -8.89 18.60 -15.18
C GLY A 209 -7.70 18.23 -16.05
N MET A 210 -7.70 17.02 -16.64
CA MET A 210 -6.61 16.57 -17.48
C MET A 210 -6.74 17.14 -18.89
N GLU A 211 -5.62 17.50 -19.53
CA GLU A 211 -5.61 17.89 -20.94
C GLU A 211 -5.96 16.71 -21.87
N ILE A 212 -6.65 16.98 -22.98
CA ILE A 212 -7.09 15.95 -23.94
C ILE A 212 -5.93 15.05 -24.40
N GLU A 213 -4.79 15.66 -24.76
CA GLU A 213 -3.59 14.92 -25.18
C GLU A 213 -3.02 14.02 -24.09
N ALA A 214 -3.13 14.42 -22.82
CA ALA A 214 -2.71 13.60 -21.70
C ALA A 214 -3.68 12.43 -21.49
N VAL A 215 -4.99 12.68 -21.59
CA VAL A 215 -6.01 11.63 -21.52
C VAL A 215 -5.76 10.59 -22.63
N LYS A 216 -5.66 11.02 -23.89
CA LYS A 216 -5.39 10.12 -25.04
C LYS A 216 -4.14 9.27 -24.82
N ARG A 217 -3.04 9.91 -24.43
CA ARG A 217 -1.76 9.23 -24.18
C ARG A 217 -1.88 8.14 -23.11
N TYR A 218 -2.55 8.45 -22.00
CA TYR A 218 -2.61 7.55 -20.86
C TYR A 218 -3.70 6.49 -20.99
N THR A 219 -4.76 6.71 -21.78
CA THR A 219 -5.79 5.71 -22.04
C THR A 219 -5.53 4.85 -23.29
N THR A 220 -4.50 5.17 -24.10
CA THR A 220 -4.07 4.34 -25.25
C THR A 220 -3.94 2.85 -24.91
N PRO A 221 -3.30 2.44 -23.80
CA PRO A 221 -3.19 1.02 -23.47
C PRO A 221 -4.54 0.31 -23.29
N LEU A 222 -5.60 1.04 -22.88
CA LEU A 222 -6.95 0.48 -22.75
C LEU A 222 -7.64 0.37 -24.12
N PHE A 223 -7.41 1.33 -25.01
CA PHE A 223 -7.90 1.25 -26.39
C PHE A 223 -7.23 0.13 -27.19
N ASP A 224 -5.95 -0.17 -26.90
CA ASP A 224 -5.20 -1.28 -27.53
C ASP A 224 -5.80 -2.66 -27.20
N GLU A 225 -6.54 -2.78 -26.09
CA GLU A 225 -7.28 -4.01 -25.72
C GLU A 225 -8.56 -4.18 -26.54
N ILE A 226 -9.07 -3.11 -27.17
CA ILE A 226 -10.33 -3.12 -27.92
C ILE A 226 -10.06 -3.43 -29.40
N PRO A 227 -10.87 -4.30 -30.05
CA PRO A 227 -10.74 -4.53 -31.48
C PRO A 227 -10.85 -3.22 -32.29
N ARG A 228 -9.82 -2.92 -33.09
CA ARG A 228 -9.73 -1.71 -33.93
C ARG A 228 -11.02 -1.39 -34.70
N ARG A 229 -11.64 -2.41 -35.31
CA ARG A 229 -12.91 -2.28 -36.06
C ARG A 229 -14.06 -1.69 -35.23
N ALA A 230 -14.10 -1.95 -33.92
CA ALA A 230 -15.13 -1.42 -33.03
C ALA A 230 -14.88 0.06 -32.72
N VAL A 231 -13.61 0.44 -32.54
CA VAL A 231 -13.21 1.84 -32.34
C VAL A 231 -13.53 2.67 -33.61
N GLU A 232 -13.19 2.15 -34.78
CA GLU A 232 -13.52 2.78 -36.07
C GLU A 232 -15.04 2.87 -36.30
N ALA A 233 -15.79 1.80 -36.00
CA ALA A 233 -17.25 1.82 -36.10
C ALA A 233 -17.89 2.83 -35.13
N TYR A 234 -17.35 2.97 -33.92
CA TYR A 234 -17.78 3.99 -32.96
C TYR A 234 -17.50 5.42 -33.46
N ALA A 235 -16.35 5.65 -34.09
CA ALA A 235 -16.00 6.96 -34.64
C ALA A 235 -16.99 7.45 -35.70
N LEU A 236 -17.60 6.54 -36.47
CA LEU A 236 -18.60 6.88 -37.48
C LEU A 236 -19.94 7.34 -36.89
N SER A 237 -20.28 6.87 -35.70
CA SER A 237 -21.55 7.17 -35.04
C SER A 237 -21.38 7.11 -33.51
N PRO A 238 -20.69 8.09 -32.91
CA PRO A 238 -20.41 8.08 -31.48
C PRO A 238 -21.69 8.35 -30.68
N SER A 239 -21.84 7.71 -29.51
CA SER A 239 -22.95 7.99 -28.61
C SER A 239 -22.92 9.44 -28.11
N THR A 240 -21.71 9.98 -27.89
CA THR A 240 -21.48 11.38 -27.52
C THR A 240 -20.51 12.04 -28.50
N PRO A 241 -20.86 13.17 -29.16
CA PRO A 241 -20.02 13.78 -30.20
C PRO A 241 -18.59 14.16 -29.75
N SER A 242 -18.42 14.56 -28.47
CA SER A 242 -17.12 14.92 -27.91
C SER A 242 -16.14 13.75 -27.82
N ASP A 243 -16.61 12.51 -27.97
CA ASP A 243 -15.80 11.32 -27.79
C ASP A 243 -14.71 11.18 -28.83
N LEU A 244 -14.97 11.74 -30.01
CA LEU A 244 -14.01 11.83 -31.11
C LEU A 244 -12.70 12.51 -30.68
N LEU A 245 -12.74 13.39 -29.66
CA LEU A 245 -11.56 14.04 -29.11
C LEU A 245 -10.63 13.07 -28.37
N PHE A 246 -11.16 11.96 -27.86
CA PHE A 246 -10.43 11.02 -27.02
C PHE A 246 -10.11 9.70 -27.72
N LEU A 247 -10.66 9.48 -28.92
CA LEU A 247 -10.35 8.28 -29.70
C LEU A 247 -8.88 8.30 -30.16
N PRO A 248 -8.28 7.10 -30.35
CA PRO A 248 -6.97 6.98 -30.99
C PRO A 248 -6.94 7.63 -32.38
N ASP A 249 -5.79 8.17 -32.78
CA ASP A 249 -5.65 8.90 -34.04
C ASP A 249 -6.06 8.06 -35.27
N PHE A 250 -5.84 6.74 -35.23
CA PHE A 250 -6.23 5.86 -36.33
C PHE A 250 -7.75 5.81 -36.58
N ALA A 251 -8.57 6.17 -35.59
CA ALA A 251 -10.02 6.09 -35.67
C ALA A 251 -10.65 7.37 -36.23
N VAL A 252 -9.94 8.49 -36.18
CA VAL A 252 -10.44 9.81 -36.62
C VAL A 252 -9.99 10.15 -38.05
N VAL A 253 -9.15 9.30 -38.66
CA VAL A 253 -8.75 9.40 -40.08
C VAL A 253 -9.71 8.56 -40.92
N ALA A 254 -10.88 9.12 -41.22
CA ALA A 254 -11.81 8.64 -42.24
C ALA A 254 -12.42 9.83 -42.99
#